data_AF-A0A396GEM1-F1
#
_entry.id   AF-A0A396GEM1-F1
#
_cell.length_a   1.000
_cell.length_b   1.000
_cell.length_c   1.000
_cell.angle_alpha   90.00
_cell.angle_beta   90.00
_cell.angle_gamma   90.00
#
_symmetry.space_group_name_H-M   'P 1'
#
loop_
_entity.id
_entity.type
_entity.pdbx_description
1 polymer ?
#
loop_
_entity_poly.entity_id
_entity_poly.type
_entity_poly.pdbx_seq_one_letter_code
_entity_poly.pdbx_strand_id
1 'polypeptide(L)'
;MQGFLTFILILSFILPCLCTRLNVGTTNAIYNVMQYGAHGDGKTDDSQAFINAFNSACKATGMSTLVIPAGKTFMVSKVIFSGRCNAKVRIQVYISNI
;
A
#
# COMPACT_ATOMS: atom_id res chain seq x y z
N MET A 1 4.86 20.74 -48.96
CA MET A 1 5.17 19.33 -48.58
C MET A 1 6.45 19.21 -47.77
N GLN A 2 7.51 19.96 -48.10
CA GLN A 2 8.78 19.98 -47.35
C GLN A 2 8.63 20.35 -45.86
N GLY A 3 7.84 21.39 -45.55
CA GLY A 3 7.67 21.89 -44.18
C GLY A 3 6.97 20.92 -43.21
N PHE A 4 6.12 20.04 -43.75
CA PHE A 4 5.42 19.02 -42.97
C PHE A 4 6.37 17.89 -42.57
N LEU A 5 7.22 17.47 -43.51
CA LEU A 5 8.25 16.45 -43.29
C LEU A 5 9.30 16.92 -42.27
N THR A 6 9.72 18.18 -42.31
CA THR A 6 10.65 18.74 -41.32
C THR A 6 10.04 18.86 -39.93
N PHE A 7 8.74 19.16 -39.83
CA PHE A 7 8.04 19.25 -38.54
C PHE A 7 7.91 17.89 -37.85
N ILE A 8 7.61 16.83 -38.62
CA ILE A 8 7.55 15.44 -38.12
C ILE A 8 8.92 14.98 -37.59
N LEU A 9 10.00 15.30 -38.29
CA LEU A 9 11.37 14.93 -37.89
C LEU A 9 11.84 15.66 -36.62
N ILE A 10 11.42 16.92 -36.42
CA ILE A 10 11.74 17.67 -35.19
C ILE A 10 10.95 17.12 -34.01
N LEU A 11 9.66 16.77 -34.19
CA LEU A 11 8.83 16.14 -33.16
C LEU A 11 9.38 14.78 -32.73
N SER A 12 9.90 13.96 -33.66
CA SER A 12 10.43 12.63 -33.35
C SER A 12 11.80 12.64 -32.64
N PHE A 13 12.59 13.71 -32.80
CA PHE A 13 13.87 13.90 -32.11
C PHE A 13 13.75 14.55 -30.72
N ILE A 14 12.64 15.24 -30.43
CA ILE A 14 12.34 15.80 -29.09
C ILE A 14 11.62 14.77 -28.20
N LEU A 15 10.83 13.86 -28.81
CA LEU A 15 10.11 12.78 -28.13
C LEU A 15 10.97 11.70 -27.42
N PRO A 16 12.25 11.43 -27.75
CA PRO A 16 13.08 10.46 -27.02
C PRO A 16 13.55 11.00 -25.66
N CYS A 17 13.41 12.31 -25.41
CA CYS A 17 13.65 12.87 -24.07
C CYS A 17 12.42 12.72 -23.15
N LEU A 18 11.29 12.23 -23.67
CA LEU A 18 10.13 11.79 -22.88
C LEU A 18 10.22 10.30 -22.54
N CYS A 19 11.43 9.78 -22.35
CA CYS A 19 11.62 8.63 -21.47
C CYS A 19 11.42 9.07 -20.01
N THR A 20 10.23 9.59 -19.68
CA THR A 20 9.78 9.51 -18.29
C THR A 20 9.66 8.03 -18.01
N ARG A 21 10.71 7.46 -17.39
CA ARG A 21 10.60 6.16 -16.76
C ARG A 21 9.34 6.26 -15.92
N LEU A 22 8.29 5.51 -16.28
CA LEU A 22 7.25 5.17 -15.34
C LEU A 22 7.97 4.36 -14.27
N ASN A 23 8.57 5.06 -13.32
CA ASN A 23 8.93 4.48 -12.06
C ASN A 23 7.57 4.25 -11.39
N VAL A 24 6.88 3.18 -11.80
CA VAL A 24 5.92 2.50 -10.95
C VAL A 24 6.77 1.93 -9.84
N GLY A 25 7.26 2.82 -8.97
CA GLY A 25 7.78 2.44 -7.69
C GLY A 25 6.60 1.79 -7.02
N THR A 26 6.62 0.47 -6.94
CA THR A 26 5.75 -0.26 -6.02
C THR A 26 6.25 0.11 -4.63
N THR A 27 5.92 1.32 -4.18
CA THR A 27 6.07 1.71 -2.79
C THR A 27 5.18 0.73 -2.03
N ASN A 28 5.79 -0.29 -1.42
CA ASN A 28 5.08 -1.21 -0.55
C ASN A 28 4.58 -0.40 0.64
N ALA A 29 3.35 0.10 0.53
CA ALA A 29 2.77 0.97 1.55
C ALA A 29 2.53 0.14 2.82
N ILE A 30 3.08 0.60 3.94
CA ILE A 30 3.02 -0.09 5.23
C ILE A 30 1.91 0.53 6.08
N TYR A 31 1.05 -0.31 6.60
CA TYR A 31 -0.11 0.04 7.43
C TYR A 31 0.04 -0.67 8.76
N ASN A 32 0.64 -0.02 9.75
CA ASN A 32 0.83 -0.61 11.08
C ASN A 32 -0.45 -0.44 11.91
N VAL A 33 -1.00 -1.51 12.46
CA VAL A 33 -2.25 -1.48 13.26
C VAL A 33 -2.22 -0.48 14.42
N MET A 34 -1.03 -0.18 14.96
CA MET A 34 -0.86 0.83 16.02
C MET A 34 -1.21 2.25 15.55
N GLN A 35 -1.00 2.57 14.27
CA GLN A 35 -1.36 3.87 13.68
C GLN A 35 -2.88 4.04 13.51
N TYR A 36 -3.64 2.95 13.69
CA TYR A 36 -5.09 2.91 13.56
C TYR A 36 -5.81 2.72 14.89
N GLY A 37 -5.09 2.88 16.01
CA GLY A 37 -5.67 2.86 17.36
C GLY A 37 -5.61 1.51 18.06
N ALA A 38 -4.81 0.56 17.59
CA ALA A 38 -4.57 -0.67 18.35
C ALA A 38 -3.73 -0.36 19.60
N HIS A 39 -4.13 -0.91 20.75
CA HIS A 39 -3.46 -0.73 22.03
C HIS A 39 -2.37 -1.77 22.23
N GLY A 40 -2.65 -3.04 21.88
CA GLY A 40 -1.69 -4.13 22.05
C GLY A 40 -1.38 -4.44 23.52
N ASP A 41 -2.34 -4.23 24.42
CA ASP A 41 -2.25 -4.42 25.87
C ASP A 41 -2.86 -5.75 26.38
N GLY A 42 -3.45 -6.54 25.47
CA GLY A 42 -4.12 -7.81 25.75
C GLY A 42 -5.47 -7.69 26.47
N LYS A 43 -6.01 -6.48 26.61
CA LYS A 43 -7.24 -6.19 27.37
C LYS A 43 -8.25 -5.41 26.56
N THR A 44 -7.78 -4.47 25.76
CA THR A 44 -8.63 -3.62 24.92
C THR A 44 -8.93 -4.36 23.61
N ASP A 45 -10.18 -4.31 23.15
CA ASP A 45 -10.54 -4.91 21.86
C ASP A 45 -9.99 -4.04 20.72
N ASP A 46 -9.01 -4.57 20.01
CA ASP A 46 -8.30 -3.91 18.92
C ASP A 46 -8.94 -4.17 17.53
N SER A 47 -10.06 -4.87 17.47
CA SER A 47 -10.72 -5.27 16.21
C SER A 47 -10.95 -4.11 15.24
N GLN A 48 -11.41 -2.96 15.74
CA GLN A 48 -11.70 -1.81 14.89
C GLN A 48 -10.41 -1.21 14.29
N ALA A 49 -9.31 -1.23 15.04
CA ALA A 49 -8.01 -0.79 14.53
C ALA A 49 -7.51 -1.69 13.40
N PHE A 50 -7.70 -3.01 13.53
CA PHE A 50 -7.36 -3.98 12.48
C PHE A 50 -8.21 -3.77 11.21
N ILE A 51 -9.52 -3.55 11.36
CA ILE A 51 -10.42 -3.25 10.24
C ILE A 51 -10.00 -1.96 9.54
N ASN A 52 -9.74 -0.89 10.30
CA ASN A 52 -9.36 0.41 9.75
C ASN A 52 -8.01 0.36 9.02
N ALA A 53 -7.03 -0.33 9.60
CA ALA A 53 -5.73 -0.54 9.00
C ALA A 53 -5.83 -1.36 7.71
N PHE A 54 -6.59 -2.46 7.72
CA PHE A 54 -6.82 -3.27 6.53
C PHE A 54 -7.54 -2.48 5.43
N ASN A 55 -8.60 -1.75 5.76
CA ASN A 55 -9.33 -0.91 4.80
C ASN A 55 -8.44 0.15 4.15
N SER A 56 -7.50 0.71 4.91
CA SER A 56 -6.53 1.66 4.38
C SER A 56 -5.50 0.99 3.48
N ALA A 57 -4.97 -0.17 3.90
CA ALA A 57 -4.07 -0.98 3.08
C ALA A 57 -4.72 -1.40 1.76
N CYS A 58 -6.01 -1.71 1.80
CA CYS A 58 -6.81 -2.18 0.68
C CYS A 58 -7.09 -1.09 -0.37
N LYS A 59 -7.07 0.19 0.03
CA LYS A 59 -7.22 1.34 -0.86
C LYS A 59 -5.93 1.74 -1.57
N ALA A 60 -4.78 1.17 -1.19
CA ALA A 60 -3.51 1.45 -1.83
C ALA A 60 -3.49 1.03 -3.31
N THR A 61 -2.56 1.59 -4.08
CA THR A 61 -2.29 1.14 -5.45
C THR A 61 -1.17 0.09 -5.44
N GLY A 62 -1.41 -1.06 -6.07
CA GLY A 62 -0.40 -2.11 -6.19
C GLY A 62 -0.29 -3.01 -4.95
N MET A 63 0.88 -3.04 -4.32
CA MET A 63 1.17 -3.90 -3.17
C MET A 63 1.13 -3.08 -1.87
N SER A 64 0.51 -3.63 -0.83
CA SER A 64 0.50 -3.04 0.51
C SER A 64 0.74 -4.09 1.58
N THR A 65 1.25 -3.67 2.74
CA THR A 65 1.50 -4.56 3.87
C THR A 65 0.80 -4.04 5.13
N LEU A 66 -0.12 -4.83 5.67
CA LEU A 66 -0.65 -4.66 7.01
C LEU A 66 0.36 -5.25 8.01
N VAL A 67 0.85 -4.44 8.94
CA VAL A 67 1.87 -4.83 9.92
C VAL A 67 1.26 -4.95 11.30
N ILE A 68 1.47 -6.10 11.93
CA ILE A 68 1.16 -6.38 13.33
C ILE A 68 2.49 -6.53 14.07
N PRO A 69 2.91 -5.56 14.88
CA PRO A 69 4.25 -5.53 15.47
C PRO A 69 4.42 -6.58 16.58
N ALA A 70 5.67 -7.00 16.79
CA ALA A 70 6.08 -7.84 17.92
C ALA A 70 6.05 -7.03 19.24
N GLY A 71 6.14 -7.75 20.36
CA GLY A 71 6.22 -7.16 21.71
C GLY A 71 4.89 -6.60 22.23
N LYS A 72 3.78 -7.00 21.63
CA LYS A 72 2.41 -6.55 21.96
C LYS A 72 1.47 -7.75 22.03
N THR A 73 0.39 -7.59 22.79
CA THR A 73 -0.68 -8.59 22.90
C THR A 73 -1.96 -7.96 22.38
N PHE A 74 -2.49 -8.44 21.26
CA PHE A 74 -3.70 -7.87 20.65
C PHE A 74 -4.90 -8.75 20.97
N MET A 75 -5.95 -8.19 21.58
CA MET A 75 -7.23 -8.88 21.70
C MET A 75 -8.08 -8.49 20.48
N VAL A 76 -8.38 -9.47 19.62
CA VAL A 76 -9.11 -9.24 18.37
C VAL A 76 -10.28 -10.21 18.30
N SER A 77 -11.49 -9.65 18.36
CA SER A 77 -12.74 -10.35 18.10
C SER A 77 -12.86 -10.76 16.63
N LYS A 78 -13.91 -11.48 16.25
CA LYS A 78 -14.14 -11.86 14.85
C LYS A 78 -14.22 -10.61 13.96
N VAL A 79 -13.24 -10.44 13.08
CA VAL A 79 -13.23 -9.42 12.03
C VAL A 79 -13.53 -10.02 10.66
N ILE A 80 -14.25 -9.28 9.82
CA ILE A 80 -14.53 -9.66 8.44
C ILE A 80 -13.96 -8.56 7.54
N PHE A 81 -13.00 -8.93 6.70
CA PHE A 81 -12.51 -8.06 5.64
C PHE A 81 -13.34 -8.30 4.38
N SER A 82 -14.15 -7.32 3.98
CA SER A 82 -15.07 -7.44 2.85
C SER A 82 -15.05 -6.20 1.96
N GLY A 83 -15.59 -6.33 0.75
CA GLY A 83 -15.66 -5.26 -0.23
C GLY A 83 -14.54 -5.31 -1.27
N ARG A 84 -14.56 -4.34 -2.20
CA ARG A 84 -13.62 -4.27 -3.31
C ARG A 84 -12.26 -3.78 -2.82
N CYS A 85 -11.21 -4.52 -3.16
CA CYS A 85 -9.84 -4.22 -2.78
C CYS A 85 -8.97 -3.88 -3.98
N ASN A 86 -8.32 -2.71 -3.95
CA ASN A 86 -7.49 -2.22 -5.05
C ASN A 86 -6.05 -2.72 -4.93
N ALA A 87 -5.63 -3.05 -3.71
CA ALA A 87 -4.29 -3.53 -3.41
C ALA A 87 -4.24 -5.05 -3.23
N LYS A 88 -3.07 -5.62 -3.54
CA LYS A 88 -2.66 -6.93 -3.04
C LYS A 88 -2.10 -6.73 -1.62
N VAL A 89 -2.94 -6.98 -0.62
CA VAL A 89 -2.58 -6.80 0.79
C VAL A 89 -1.82 -8.02 1.32
N ARG A 90 -0.60 -7.81 1.80
CA ARG A 90 0.15 -8.78 2.60
C ARG A 90 -0.10 -8.50 4.08
N ILE A 91 -0.42 -9.52 4.85
CA ILE A 91 -0.50 -9.41 6.31
C ILE A 91 0.79 -9.98 6.87
N GLN A 92 1.50 -9.18 7.67
CA GLN A 92 2.76 -9.58 8.29
C GLN A 92 2.65 -9.46 9.81
N VAL A 93 2.74 -10.62 10.46
CA VAL A 93 2.78 -10.75 11.92
C VAL A 93 4.22 -10.91 12.34
N TYR A 94 4.70 -10.00 13.19
CA TYR A 94 6.01 -10.11 13.81
C TYR A 94 5.86 -10.77 15.18
N ILE A 95 6.54 -11.89 15.38
CA ILE A 95 6.50 -12.66 16.63
C ILE A 95 7.73 -12.29 17.46
N SER A 96 7.55 -12.07 18.77
CA SER A 96 8.67 -11.91 19.69
C SER A 96 9.36 -13.26 19.92
N ASN A 97 10.69 -13.30 19.84
CA ASN A 97 11.45 -14.42 20.37
C ASN A 97 11.43 -14.31 21.90
N ILE A 98 10.63 -15.17 22.55
CA ILE A 98 10.65 -15.39 23.99
C ILE A 98 11.90 -16.20 24.37
#